data_AF-A0A225W7T1-F1
#
_entry.id   AF-A0A225W7T1-F1
#
_cell.length_a   1.000
_cell.length_b   1.000
_cell.length_c   1.000
_cell.angle_alpha   90.00
_cell.angle_beta   90.00
_cell.angle_gamma   90.00
#
_symmetry.space_group_name_H-M   'P 1'
#
loop_
_entity.id
_entity.type
_entity.pdbx_description
1 polymer ?
#
loop_
_entity_poly.entity_id
_entity_poly.type
_entity_poly.pdbx_seq_one_letter_code
_entity_poly.pdbx_strand_id
1 'polypeptide(L)'
;MYVYDVQLGVISSVLGVSKRSLTRWYLRFNETGNVDKKASSEKSSKWGTVEDTFTRSNFHSVFMNEIAPYLNPWPLPRSIVIIDNDKIHMYQELHALVHATGALLFFLPPYSPDLNPIEVGFPFLKRSIQRHANMTFRESLRAGLKIAVHYCTKKRGEFVWPLRILL
;
A
#
# COMPACT_ATOMS: atom_id res chain seq x y z
N MET A 1 -20.07 4.78 -12.88
CA MET A 1 -19.64 5.24 -11.55
C MET A 1 -18.18 4.87 -11.38
N TYR A 2 -17.34 5.87 -11.11
CA TYR A 2 -15.90 5.71 -10.89
C TYR A 2 -15.59 5.90 -9.41
N VAL A 3 -14.53 5.27 -8.93
CA VAL A 3 -13.94 5.45 -7.60
C VAL A 3 -12.46 5.66 -7.84
N TYR A 4 -11.93 6.83 -7.47
CA TYR A 4 -10.55 7.26 -7.79
C TYR A 4 -10.24 7.17 -9.29
N ASP A 5 -11.14 7.67 -10.15
CA ASP A 5 -11.01 7.61 -11.62
C ASP A 5 -10.97 6.20 -12.23
N VAL A 6 -11.26 5.15 -11.44
CA VAL A 6 -11.35 3.77 -11.93
C VAL A 6 -12.78 3.25 -11.91
N GLN A 7 -13.14 2.47 -12.95
CA GLN A 7 -14.46 1.86 -13.05
C GLN A 7 -14.72 0.94 -11.86
N LEU A 8 -15.86 1.15 -11.19
CA LEU A 8 -16.28 0.36 -10.03
C LEU A 8 -16.30 -1.17 -10.30
N GLY A 9 -16.59 -1.57 -11.54
CA GLY A 9 -16.57 -2.97 -11.96
C GLY A 9 -15.17 -3.59 -11.93
N VAL A 10 -14.14 -2.82 -12.29
CA VAL A 10 -12.74 -3.26 -12.22
C VAL A 10 -12.35 -3.46 -10.75
N ILE A 11 -12.64 -2.48 -9.90
CA ILE A 11 -12.34 -2.55 -8.46
C ILE A 11 -13.05 -3.74 -7.81
N SER A 12 -14.32 -3.94 -8.14
CA SER A 12 -15.11 -5.07 -7.64
C SER A 12 -14.50 -6.41 -8.03
N SER A 13 -14.02 -6.53 -9.28
CA SER A 13 -13.34 -7.74 -9.76
C SER A 13 -11.97 -7.95 -9.11
N VAL A 14 -11.23 -6.87 -8.83
CA VAL A 14 -9.88 -6.94 -8.24
C VAL A 14 -9.94 -7.28 -6.75
N LEU A 15 -10.79 -6.59 -6.00
CA LEU A 15 -10.89 -6.75 -4.54
C LEU A 15 -11.83 -7.89 -4.12
N GLY A 16 -12.64 -8.42 -5.04
CA GLY A 16 -13.68 -9.39 -4.71
C GLY A 16 -14.84 -8.80 -3.88
N VAL A 17 -14.95 -7.47 -3.82
CA VAL A 17 -15.95 -6.75 -3.03
C VAL A 17 -17.13 -6.35 -3.92
N SER A 18 -18.36 -6.42 -3.39
CA SER A 18 -19.55 -6.04 -4.16
C SER A 18 -19.51 -4.57 -4.58
N LYS A 19 -20.01 -4.26 -5.79
CA LYS A 19 -20.19 -2.88 -6.28
C LYS A 19 -20.96 -2.01 -5.26
N ARG A 20 -21.99 -2.57 -4.61
CA ARG A 20 -22.78 -1.87 -3.59
C ARG A 20 -21.93 -1.45 -2.38
N SER A 21 -21.08 -2.36 -1.88
CA SER A 21 -20.19 -2.08 -0.76
C SER A 21 -19.14 -1.03 -1.13
N LEU A 22 -18.55 -1.15 -2.32
CA LEU A 22 -17.59 -0.17 -2.84
C LEU A 22 -18.22 1.21 -3.02
N THR A 23 -19.44 1.29 -3.55
CA THR A 23 -20.21 2.54 -3.66
C THR A 23 -20.42 3.19 -2.30
N ARG A 24 -20.91 2.42 -1.30
CA ARG A 24 -21.12 2.94 0.05
C ARG A 24 -19.84 3.47 0.66
N TRP A 25 -18.75 2.74 0.46
CA TRP A 25 -17.46 3.15 0.97
C TRP A 25 -16.95 4.42 0.30
N TYR A 26 -17.01 4.51 -1.04
CA TYR A 26 -16.58 5.70 -1.77
C TYR A 26 -17.38 6.95 -1.38
N LEU A 27 -18.69 6.82 -1.17
CA LEU A 27 -19.51 7.93 -0.67
C LEU A 27 -19.03 8.39 0.71
N ARG A 28 -18.80 7.44 1.63
CA ARG A 28 -18.24 7.75 2.96
C ARG A 28 -16.85 8.38 2.87
N PHE A 29 -16.02 7.94 1.94
CA PHE A 29 -14.70 8.51 1.70
C PHE A 29 -14.81 9.99 1.29
N ASN A 30 -15.68 10.31 0.33
CA ASN A 30 -15.91 11.69 -0.09
C ASN A 30 -16.51 12.56 1.03
N GLU A 31 -17.42 12.02 1.84
CA GLU A 31 -18.01 12.73 2.99
C GLU A 31 -16.99 13.03 4.09
N THR A 32 -16.07 12.10 4.34
CA THR A 32 -15.05 12.24 5.40
C THR A 32 -13.84 13.06 4.96
N GLY A 33 -13.69 13.30 3.64
CA GLY A 33 -12.87 14.36 3.06
C GLY A 33 -11.43 14.38 3.57
N ASN A 34 -10.58 13.50 3.04
CA ASN A 34 -9.14 13.55 3.29
C ASN A 34 -8.31 14.11 2.13
N VAL A 35 -8.93 14.38 0.96
CA VAL A 35 -8.19 14.85 -0.23
C VAL A 35 -8.18 16.38 -0.35
N ASP A 36 -9.15 17.10 0.23
CA ASP A 36 -9.21 18.58 0.13
C ASP A 36 -9.64 19.25 1.44
N LYS A 37 -8.79 19.22 2.47
CA LYS A 37 -8.86 20.24 3.53
C LYS A 37 -7.80 21.31 3.28
N LYS A 38 -8.25 22.53 2.94
CA LYS A 38 -7.45 23.75 3.05
C LYS A 38 -6.85 23.81 4.47
N ALA A 39 -5.52 23.90 4.53
CA ALA A 39 -4.67 24.09 5.71
C ALA A 39 -5.15 23.31 6.95
N SER A 40 -4.68 22.07 7.13
CA SER A 40 -4.70 21.49 8.47
C SER A 40 -3.76 22.30 9.34
N SER A 41 -4.30 22.95 10.38
CA SER A 41 -3.53 23.47 11.52
C SER A 41 -2.41 22.49 11.87
N GLU A 42 -1.21 23.00 12.16
CA GLU A 42 -0.09 22.22 12.69
C GLU A 42 -0.53 21.46 13.94
N LYS A 43 -1.08 20.25 13.75
CA LYS A 43 -1.34 19.34 14.85
C LYS A 43 -0.02 18.68 15.15
N SER A 44 0.76 19.36 15.98
CA SER A 44 1.90 18.77 16.65
C SER A 44 1.40 17.54 17.41
N SER A 45 1.90 16.36 17.04
CA SER A 45 1.71 15.17 17.85
C SER A 45 2.33 15.40 19.22
N LYS A 46 1.64 14.98 20.28
CA LYS A 46 2.15 15.06 21.66
C LYS A 46 3.53 14.39 21.80
N TRP A 47 3.78 13.40 20.95
CA TRP A 47 5.08 12.81 20.68
C TRP A 47 5.65 13.57 19.48
N GLY A 48 6.58 14.51 19.67
CA GLY A 48 7.20 15.25 18.56
C GLY A 48 7.76 14.32 17.47
N THR A 49 8.10 14.85 16.29
CA THR A 49 8.74 14.05 15.24
C THR A 49 9.97 13.35 15.81
N VAL A 50 9.90 12.03 15.94
CA VAL A 50 11.03 11.22 16.38
C VAL A 50 11.97 11.08 15.18
N GLU A 51 13.27 11.04 15.43
CA GLU A 51 14.26 10.68 14.41
C GLU A 51 13.80 9.37 13.72
N ASP A 52 13.94 9.30 12.38
CA ASP A 52 13.42 8.21 11.52
C ASP A 52 11.90 8.10 11.31
N THR A 53 11.10 9.13 11.65
CA THR A 53 9.67 9.15 11.28
C THR A 53 9.50 9.07 9.75
N PHE A 54 8.69 8.12 9.28
CA PHE A 54 8.41 7.96 7.87
C PHE A 54 7.37 9.00 7.39
N THR A 55 7.87 10.12 6.88
CA THR A 55 7.03 11.24 6.44
C THR A 55 6.49 11.05 5.02
N ARG A 56 5.55 11.91 4.60
CA ARG A 56 5.10 12.01 3.21
C ARG A 56 6.24 12.18 2.22
N SER A 57 7.25 12.99 2.53
CA SER A 57 8.40 13.21 1.64
C SER A 57 9.26 11.95 1.51
N ASN A 58 9.49 11.23 2.62
CA ASN A 58 10.19 9.95 2.60
C ASN A 58 9.40 8.91 1.78
N PHE A 59 8.09 8.81 2.01
CA PHE A 59 7.21 7.92 1.26
C PHE A 59 7.24 8.24 -0.24
N HIS A 60 7.09 9.51 -0.62
CA HIS A 60 7.11 9.92 -2.03
C HIS A 60 8.42 9.54 -2.71
N SER A 61 9.56 9.84 -2.06
CA SER A 61 10.88 9.51 -2.58
C SER A 61 11.06 8.01 -2.78
N VAL A 62 10.67 7.19 -1.79
CA VAL A 62 10.74 5.73 -1.90
C VAL A 62 9.81 5.24 -3.01
N PHE A 63 8.57 5.72 -3.07
CA PHE A 63 7.60 5.28 -4.08
C PHE A 63 8.10 5.61 -5.50
N MET A 64 8.58 6.83 -5.71
CA MET A 64 9.10 7.28 -7.01
C MET A 64 10.33 6.48 -7.47
N ASN A 65 11.26 6.19 -6.56
CA ASN A 65 12.54 5.57 -6.94
C ASN A 65 12.50 4.04 -6.95
N GLU A 66 11.72 3.43 -6.04
CA GLU A 66 11.78 1.99 -5.77
C GLU A 66 10.52 1.24 -6.21
N ILE A 67 9.40 1.93 -6.44
CA ILE A 67 8.11 1.29 -6.80
C ILE A 67 7.69 1.66 -8.22
N ALA A 68 7.61 2.96 -8.53
CA ALA A 68 7.14 3.45 -9.81
C ALA A 68 7.85 2.85 -11.05
N PRO A 69 9.18 2.59 -11.03
CA PRO A 69 9.88 1.99 -12.17
C PRO A 69 9.43 0.55 -12.49
N TYR A 70 8.77 -0.14 -11.56
CA TYR A 70 8.28 -1.50 -11.75
C TYR A 70 6.80 -1.57 -12.17
N LEU A 71 6.11 -0.42 -12.18
CA LEU A 71 4.71 -0.32 -12.61
C LEU A 71 4.60 -0.47 -14.13
N ASN A 72 3.56 -1.17 -14.55
CA ASN A 72 3.18 -1.29 -15.95
C ASN A 72 1.79 -0.69 -16.17
N PRO A 73 1.44 -0.31 -17.41
CA PRO A 73 0.10 0.14 -17.72
C PRO A 73 -0.93 -0.97 -17.55
N TRP A 74 -2.14 -0.62 -17.10
CA TRP A 74 -3.26 -1.56 -17.05
C TRP A 74 -3.62 -2.07 -18.45
N PRO A 75 -3.85 -3.39 -18.67
CA PRO A 75 -4.06 -4.46 -17.69
C PRO A 75 -2.87 -5.41 -17.45
N LEU A 76 -1.63 -4.96 -17.68
CA LEU A 76 -0.43 -5.79 -17.56
C LEU A 76 -0.17 -6.23 -16.10
N PRO A 77 0.72 -7.21 -15.85
CA PRO A 77 1.22 -7.48 -14.50
C PRO A 77 1.77 -6.21 -13.83
N ARG A 78 1.66 -6.08 -12.50
CA ARG A 78 2.10 -4.87 -11.74
C ARG A 78 1.49 -3.55 -12.24
N SER A 79 0.20 -3.54 -12.55
CA SER A 79 -0.53 -2.36 -13.06
C SER A 79 -1.59 -1.81 -12.11
N ILE A 80 -1.66 -2.36 -10.90
CA ILE A 80 -2.55 -1.92 -9.85
C ILE A 80 -1.70 -1.63 -8.61
N VAL A 81 -1.88 -0.44 -8.05
CA VAL A 81 -1.33 -0.02 -6.76
C VAL A 81 -2.47 -0.03 -5.75
N ILE A 82 -2.30 -0.77 -4.65
CA ILE A 82 -3.26 -0.78 -3.53
C ILE A 82 -2.54 -0.23 -2.29
N ILE A 83 -2.99 0.90 -1.77
CA ILE A 83 -2.43 1.57 -0.60
C ILE A 83 -3.50 1.73 0.48
N ASP A 84 -3.11 1.71 1.75
CA ASP A 84 -4.02 1.96 2.86
C ASP A 84 -4.50 3.43 2.90
N ASN A 85 -5.41 3.74 3.83
CA ASN A 85 -6.07 5.04 3.90
C ASN A 85 -5.25 6.09 4.70
N ASP A 86 -3.93 5.95 4.83
CA ASP A 86 -3.15 6.93 5.60
C ASP A 86 -3.07 8.28 4.86
N LYS A 87 -3.16 9.37 5.63
CA LYS A 87 -3.06 10.75 5.14
C LYS A 87 -1.74 11.02 4.42
N ILE A 88 -0.67 10.32 4.79
CA ILE A 88 0.64 10.50 4.13
C ILE A 88 0.62 10.03 2.67
N HIS A 89 -0.36 9.22 2.26
CA HIS A 89 -0.52 8.73 0.88
C HIS A 89 -1.53 9.55 0.07
N MET A 90 -2.34 10.39 0.72
CA MET A 90 -3.43 11.11 0.07
C MET A 90 -2.97 12.46 -0.46
N TYR A 91 -2.42 12.43 -1.68
CA TYR A 91 -1.97 13.65 -2.34
C TYR A 91 -1.83 13.58 -3.84
N GLN A 92 -2.05 14.72 -4.48
CA GLN A 92 -2.13 14.85 -5.92
C GLN A 92 -0.87 14.36 -6.65
N GLU A 93 0.32 14.61 -6.09
CA GLU A 93 1.57 14.21 -6.71
C GLU A 93 1.74 12.68 -6.78
N LEU A 94 1.24 11.92 -5.79
CA LEU A 94 1.23 10.46 -5.87
C LEU A 94 0.27 9.97 -6.96
N HIS A 95 -0.92 10.56 -7.05
CA HIS A 95 -1.91 10.19 -8.06
C HIS A 95 -1.36 10.44 -9.46
N ALA A 96 -0.77 11.60 -9.69
CA ALA A 96 -0.16 11.96 -10.96
C ALA A 96 0.99 11.00 -11.32
N LEU A 97 1.85 10.66 -10.35
CA LEU A 97 2.96 9.72 -10.53
C LEU A 97 2.46 8.33 -10.97
N VAL A 98 1.46 7.78 -10.27
CA VAL A 98 0.91 6.45 -10.62
C VAL A 98 0.21 6.49 -11.97
N HIS A 99 -0.64 7.49 -12.22
CA HIS A 99 -1.38 7.61 -13.49
C HIS A 99 -0.45 7.82 -14.69
N ALA A 100 0.69 8.50 -14.53
CA ALA A 100 1.69 8.67 -15.59
C ALA A 100 2.27 7.33 -16.07
N THR A 101 2.27 6.29 -15.24
CA THR A 101 2.68 4.92 -15.64
C THR A 101 1.58 4.15 -16.38
N GLY A 102 0.34 4.68 -16.39
CA GLY A 102 -0.85 3.97 -16.85
C GLY A 102 -1.38 2.92 -15.86
N ALA A 103 -0.81 2.83 -14.66
CA ALA A 103 -1.30 1.99 -13.58
C ALA A 103 -2.53 2.61 -12.88
N LEU A 104 -3.32 1.76 -12.24
CA LEU A 104 -4.47 2.13 -11.45
C LEU A 104 -4.08 2.32 -9.99
N LEU A 105 -4.55 3.40 -9.34
CA LEU A 105 -4.35 3.66 -7.92
C LEU A 105 -5.64 3.39 -7.13
N PHE A 106 -5.54 2.55 -6.11
CA PHE A 106 -6.62 2.26 -5.18
C PHE A 106 -6.20 2.53 -3.75
N PHE A 107 -6.98 3.35 -3.05
CA PHE A 107 -6.91 3.41 -1.60
C PHE A 107 -7.77 2.29 -1.01
N LEU A 108 -7.49 1.86 0.21
CA LEU A 108 -8.35 0.93 0.94
C LEU A 108 -9.34 1.69 1.83
N PRO A 109 -10.47 1.06 2.19
CA PRO A 109 -11.33 1.61 3.23
C PRO A 109 -10.62 1.73 4.57
N PRO A 110 -10.99 2.72 5.40
CA PRO A 110 -10.48 2.82 6.76
C PRO A 110 -10.68 1.50 7.51
N TYR A 111 -9.65 1.05 8.22
CA TYR A 111 -9.68 -0.16 9.03
C TYR A 111 -10.08 -1.43 8.25
N SER A 112 -9.65 -1.56 6.99
CA SER A 112 -9.87 -2.76 6.17
C SER A 112 -8.58 -3.56 5.90
N PRO A 113 -7.89 -4.04 6.95
CA PRO A 113 -6.67 -4.84 6.78
C PRO A 113 -6.94 -6.13 6.00
N ASP A 114 -8.14 -6.69 6.09
CA ASP A 114 -8.54 -7.89 5.34
C ASP A 114 -8.50 -7.69 3.82
N LEU A 115 -8.57 -6.43 3.36
CA LEU A 115 -8.47 -6.06 1.96
C LEU A 115 -7.05 -5.65 1.55
N ASN A 116 -6.12 -5.54 2.50
CA ASN A 116 -4.73 -5.22 2.22
C ASN A 116 -3.97 -6.52 1.95
N PRO A 117 -3.57 -6.78 0.69
CA PRO A 117 -2.93 -8.03 0.35
C PRO A 117 -1.73 -8.31 1.26
N ILE A 118 -0.91 -7.30 1.60
CA ILE A 118 0.31 -7.45 2.43
C ILE A 118 0.08 -8.17 3.76
N GLU A 119 -1.12 -8.09 4.34
CA GLU A 119 -1.48 -8.73 5.60
C GLU A 119 -1.44 -10.26 5.52
N VAL A 120 -1.55 -10.83 4.33
CA VAL A 120 -1.33 -12.27 4.12
C VAL A 120 0.16 -12.62 4.27
N GLY A 121 1.06 -11.73 3.85
CA GLY A 121 2.51 -11.94 3.89
C GLY A 121 3.14 -11.71 5.28
N PHE A 122 2.64 -10.72 6.02
CA PHE A 122 3.20 -10.32 7.32
C PHE A 122 3.30 -11.45 8.36
N PRO A 123 2.31 -12.34 8.53
CA PRO A 123 2.41 -13.48 9.45
C PRO A 123 3.57 -14.42 9.10
N PHE A 124 3.84 -14.65 7.81
CA PHE A 124 4.97 -15.47 7.39
C PHE A 124 6.30 -14.79 7.70
N LEU A 125 6.39 -13.48 7.43
CA LEU A 125 7.57 -12.69 7.74
C LEU A 125 7.85 -12.70 9.24
N LYS A 126 6.84 -12.43 10.07
CA LYS A 126 6.94 -12.46 11.55
C LYS A 126 7.41 -13.82 12.05
N ARG A 127 6.81 -14.92 11.57
CA ARG A 127 7.23 -16.29 11.93
C ARG A 127 8.68 -16.58 11.50
N SER A 128 9.09 -16.11 10.31
CA SER A 128 10.45 -16.27 9.83
C SER A 128 11.45 -15.54 10.73
N ILE A 129 11.17 -14.28 11.06
CA ILE A 129 12.00 -13.46 11.95
C ILE A 129 12.08 -14.11 13.33
N GLN A 130 10.95 -14.52 13.93
CA GLN A 130 10.93 -15.15 15.26
C GLN A 130 11.75 -16.44 15.33
N ARG A 131 11.67 -17.30 14.31
CA ARG A 131 12.45 -18.55 14.27
C ARG A 131 13.96 -18.32 14.17
N HIS A 132 14.37 -17.26 13.49
CA HIS A 132 15.79 -16.97 13.26
C HIS A 132 16.32 -15.86 14.17
N ALA A 133 15.50 -15.36 15.10
CA ALA A 133 15.79 -14.15 15.88
C ALA A 133 17.11 -14.24 16.65
N ASN A 134 17.43 -15.43 17.18
CA ASN A 134 18.67 -15.67 17.90
C ASN A 134 19.94 -15.56 17.04
N MET A 135 19.81 -15.70 15.71
CA MET A 135 20.92 -15.61 14.75
C MET A 135 21.00 -14.24 14.08
N THR A 136 19.85 -13.59 13.83
CA THR A 136 19.80 -12.35 13.02
C THR A 136 19.90 -11.06 13.82
N PHE A 137 19.45 -11.03 15.08
CA PHE A 137 19.45 -9.78 15.87
C PHE A 137 20.79 -9.44 16.52
N ARG A 138 21.73 -10.39 16.65
CA ARG A 138 23.06 -10.11 17.22
C ARG A 138 23.98 -9.34 16.26
N GLU A 139 23.78 -9.46 14.95
CA GLU A 139 24.71 -8.93 13.95
C GLU A 139 24.11 -7.81 13.08
N SER A 140 22.90 -7.99 12.52
CA SER A 140 22.22 -6.94 11.73
C SER A 140 20.75 -7.24 11.45
N LEU A 141 19.85 -6.40 11.99
CA LEU A 141 18.41 -6.48 11.73
C LEU A 141 18.08 -6.38 10.23
N ARG A 142 18.76 -5.51 9.49
CA ARG A 142 18.54 -5.32 8.04
C ARG A 142 18.90 -6.58 7.25
N ALA A 143 20.01 -7.23 7.59
CA ALA A 143 20.41 -8.48 6.93
C ALA A 143 19.41 -9.60 7.21
N GLY A 144 18.97 -9.71 8.48
CA GLY A 144 17.94 -10.68 8.86
C GLY A 144 16.62 -10.47 8.15
N LEU A 145 16.18 -9.21 8.01
CA LEU A 145 14.98 -8.87 7.26
C LEU A 145 15.09 -9.24 5.78
N LYS A 146 16.23 -8.95 5.13
CA LYS A 146 16.47 -9.32 3.72
C LYS A 146 16.35 -10.83 3.50
N ILE A 147 16.95 -11.63 4.38
CA ILE A 147 16.86 -13.11 4.31
C ILE A 147 15.41 -13.57 4.51
N ALA A 148 14.72 -13.01 5.51
CA ALA A 148 13.36 -13.38 5.83
C ALA A 148 12.40 -13.06 4.67
N VAL A 149 12.52 -11.86 4.08
CA VAL A 149 11.75 -11.46 2.88
C VAL A 149 12.05 -12.41 1.73
N HIS A 150 13.33 -12.67 1.42
CA HIS A 150 13.72 -13.59 0.34
C HIS A 150 13.10 -14.98 0.50
N TYR A 151 13.09 -15.51 1.74
CA TYR A 151 12.51 -16.81 2.05
C TYR A 151 10.99 -16.81 1.88
N CYS A 152 10.31 -15.77 2.39
CA CYS A 152 8.86 -15.61 2.27
C CYS A 152 8.39 -15.45 0.83
N THR A 153 9.22 -14.88 -0.05
CA THR A 153 8.89 -14.69 -1.47
C THR A 153 9.30 -15.87 -2.36
N LYS A 154 10.20 -16.77 -1.92
CA LYS A 154 10.62 -17.96 -2.69
C LYS A 154 9.88 -19.26 -2.35
N LYS A 155 9.31 -19.40 -1.14
CA LYS A 155 8.70 -20.68 -0.73
C LYS A 155 7.32 -20.85 -1.37
N ARG A 156 7.29 -21.71 -2.40
CA ARG A 156 6.16 -22.23 -3.19
C ARG A 156 5.63 -21.29 -4.26
N GLY A 157 5.50 -21.82 -5.48
CA GLY A 157 4.69 -21.27 -6.57
C GLY A 157 3.17 -21.22 -6.27
N GLU A 158 2.81 -21.00 -5.02
CA GLU A 158 1.45 -20.83 -4.51
C GLU A 158 1.21 -19.39 -4.00
N PHE A 159 2.26 -18.61 -3.74
CA PHE A 159 2.11 -17.18 -3.42
C PHE A 159 2.04 -16.35 -4.69
N VAL A 160 1.00 -16.63 -5.48
CA VAL A 160 0.63 -15.81 -6.62
C VAL A 160 -0.20 -14.67 -6.05
N TRP A 161 0.43 -13.55 -5.70
CA TRP A 161 -0.32 -12.29 -5.79
C TRP A 161 -0.97 -12.28 -7.17
N PRO A 162 -2.25 -11.86 -7.31
CA PRO A 162 -2.78 -11.60 -8.64
C PRO A 162 -1.71 -10.81 -9.36
N LEU A 163 -1.19 -11.32 -10.49
CA LEU A 163 0.06 -10.88 -11.13
C LEU A 163 0.12 -9.36 -11.39
N ARG A 164 -0.98 -8.65 -11.15
CA ARG A 164 -1.29 -7.26 -11.40
C ARG A 164 -1.06 -6.30 -10.22
N ILE A 165 -0.84 -6.77 -8.98
CA ILE A 165 -0.81 -5.88 -7.79
C ILE A 165 0.63 -5.60 -7.31
N LEU A 166 0.94 -4.32 -7.05
CA LEU A 166 2.06 -3.87 -6.21
C LEU A 166 1.50 -3.15 -4.97
N LEU A 167 2.13 -3.42 -3.82
CA LEU A 167 1.79 -2.89 -2.49
C LEU A 167 2.71 -1.72 -2.15
#